data_AF-H3C5N7-F1
#
_entry.id   AF-H3C5N7-F1
#
_cell.length_a   1.000
_cell.length_b   1.000
_cell.length_c   1.000
_cell.angle_alpha   90.00
_cell.angle_beta   90.00
_cell.angle_gamma   90.00
#
_symmetry.space_group_name_H-M   'P 1'
#
loop_
_entity.id
_entity.type
_entity.pdbx_description
1 polymer ?
#
loop_
_entity_poly.entity_id
_entity_poly.type
_entity_poly.pdbx_seq_one_letter_code
_entity_poly.pdbx_strand_id
1 'polypeptide(L)'
;RLCASVLLQVNMASVSRSSQLNKAVRQQYMSLPQGNACMVTYIWIDGTGEGLRCKTRTLYEEPKSAQADIPLKWNFDSDASTRSRLKGSNSDMYLIPVSMFRD
;
A
#
# COMPACT_ATOMS: atom_id res chain seq x y z
N ARG A 1 46.32 -27.44 -17.60
CA ARG A 1 44.84 -27.42 -17.42
C ARG A 1 44.53 -26.38 -16.35
N LEU A 2 44.32 -25.12 -16.75
CA LEU A 2 43.99 -24.03 -15.84
C LEU A 2 42.48 -24.07 -15.59
N CYS A 3 42.09 -24.42 -14.36
CA CYS A 3 40.71 -24.32 -13.92
C CYS A 3 40.50 -22.88 -13.41
N ALA A 4 39.94 -22.01 -14.24
CA ALA A 4 39.51 -20.69 -13.82
C ALA A 4 38.17 -20.83 -13.09
N SER A 5 38.20 -20.76 -11.77
CA SER A 5 36.98 -20.61 -10.98
C SER A 5 36.44 -19.20 -11.19
N VAL A 6 35.37 -19.09 -11.98
CA VAL A 6 34.59 -17.84 -12.09
C VAL A 6 33.87 -17.66 -10.77
N LEU A 7 34.39 -16.78 -9.91
CA LEU A 7 33.63 -16.25 -8.79
C LEU A 7 32.54 -15.35 -9.38
N LEU A 8 31.34 -15.92 -9.56
CA LEU A 8 30.12 -15.16 -9.76
C LEU A 8 29.92 -14.32 -8.49
N GLN A 9 30.30 -13.05 -8.57
CA GLN A 9 29.99 -12.07 -7.56
C GLN A 9 28.49 -11.81 -7.64
N VAL A 10 27.73 -12.54 -6.83
CA VAL A 10 26.29 -12.30 -6.65
C VAL A 10 26.17 -10.88 -6.10
N ASN A 11 25.69 -9.96 -6.93
CA ASN A 11 25.45 -8.58 -6.55
C ASN A 11 24.29 -8.59 -5.54
N MET A 12 24.63 -8.59 -4.25
CA MET A 12 23.66 -8.62 -3.17
C MET A 12 22.71 -7.43 -3.36
N ALA A 13 21.42 -7.72 -3.54
CA ALA A 13 20.42 -6.70 -3.77
C ALA A 13 20.52 -5.64 -2.66
N SER A 14 20.76 -4.39 -3.07
CA SER A 14 20.81 -3.23 -2.19
C SER A 14 19.60 -3.22 -1.25
N VAL A 15 19.86 -3.32 0.06
CA VAL A 15 18.79 -3.24 1.05
C VAL A 15 18.23 -1.81 1.05
N SER A 16 16.90 -1.67 1.02
CA SER A 16 16.24 -0.36 1.02
C SER A 16 16.73 0.53 2.17
N ARG A 17 17.04 1.80 1.89
CA ARG A 17 17.40 2.79 2.94
C ARG A 17 16.39 2.85 4.08
N SER A 18 15.12 2.61 3.79
CA SER A 18 14.05 2.58 4.80
C SER A 18 14.21 1.45 5.83
N SER A 19 14.88 0.35 5.49
CA SER A 19 15.11 -0.76 6.41
C SER A 19 16.09 -0.39 7.51
N GLN A 20 17.04 0.51 7.22
CA GLN A 20 18.10 0.97 8.12
C GLN A 20 17.60 1.99 9.16
N LEU A 21 16.37 2.50 9.00
CA LEU A 21 15.76 3.41 9.97
C LEU A 21 15.47 2.70 11.30
N ASN A 22 15.61 3.43 12.42
CA ASN A 22 15.37 2.91 13.76
C ASN A 22 13.91 2.46 13.94
N LYS A 23 13.70 1.15 14.10
CA LYS A 23 12.37 0.54 14.26
C LYS A 23 11.77 0.73 15.65
N ALA A 24 12.61 0.95 16.67
CA ALA A 24 12.14 1.20 18.04
C ALA A 24 11.39 2.53 18.14
N VAL A 25 11.89 3.57 17.46
CA VAL A 25 11.19 4.87 17.40
C VAL A 25 9.83 4.72 16.72
N ARG A 26 9.74 4.00 15.60
CA ARG A 26 8.45 3.69 14.97
C ARG A 26 7.52 2.96 15.95
N GLN A 27 8.02 1.95 16.67
CA GLN A 27 7.20 1.18 17.61
C GLN A 27 6.64 2.04 18.75
N GLN A 28 7.41 3.03 19.23
CA GLN A 28 6.92 3.99 20.24
C GLN A 28 5.67 4.73 19.76
N TYR A 29 5.69 5.27 18.53
CA TYR A 29 4.51 5.93 17.95
C TYR A 29 3.35 4.97 17.70
N MET A 30 3.62 3.74 17.25
CA MET A 30 2.57 2.74 17.01
C MET A 30 1.90 2.25 18.31
N SER A 31 2.60 2.36 19.45
CA SER A 31 2.07 1.98 20.77
C SER A 31 1.19 3.05 21.43
N LEU A 32 1.08 4.24 20.84
CA LEU A 32 0.24 5.30 21.38
C LEU A 32 -1.25 4.88 21.37
N PRO A 33 -2.02 5.19 22.42
CA PRO A 33 -3.44 4.89 22.46
C PRO A 33 -4.18 5.72 21.40
N GLN A 34 -4.81 5.04 20.43
CA GLN A 34 -5.50 5.69 19.30
C GLN A 34 -6.97 6.04 19.60
N GLY A 35 -7.49 5.62 20.76
CA GLY A 35 -8.89 5.81 21.15
C GLY A 35 -9.83 4.94 20.30
N ASN A 36 -11.00 5.48 19.98
CA ASN A 36 -12.04 4.77 19.22
C ASN A 36 -11.87 4.91 17.70
N ALA A 37 -10.93 5.74 17.24
CA ALA A 37 -10.67 5.90 15.82
C ALA A 37 -10.05 4.63 15.24
N CYS A 38 -10.53 4.22 14.07
CA CYS A 38 -10.04 3.08 13.32
C CYS A 38 -9.44 3.55 11.99
N MET A 39 -8.36 2.93 11.56
CA MET A 39 -7.76 3.16 10.25
C MET A 39 -8.16 2.05 9.29
N VAL A 40 -8.79 2.41 8.17
CA VAL A 40 -9.17 1.47 7.10
C VAL A 40 -8.30 1.69 5.89
N THR A 41 -7.51 0.68 5.54
CA THR A 41 -6.65 0.68 4.35
C THR A 41 -7.37 0.04 3.18
N TYR A 42 -7.64 0.83 2.15
CA TYR A 42 -8.15 0.33 0.87
C TYR A 42 -6.97 -0.18 0.06
N ILE A 43 -7.10 -1.38 -0.50
CA ILE A 43 -6.11 -2.03 -1.35
C ILE A 43 -6.75 -2.30 -2.71
N TRP A 44 -6.06 -1.97 -3.80
CA TRP A 44 -6.52 -2.24 -5.15
C TRP A 44 -5.34 -2.55 -6.10
N ILE A 45 -5.66 -3.14 -7.25
CA ILE A 45 -4.71 -3.44 -8.31
C ILE A 45 -4.61 -2.20 -9.21
N ASP A 46 -3.38 -1.75 -9.53
CA ASP A 46 -3.17 -0.62 -10.43
C ASP A 46 -3.33 -1.00 -11.91
N GLY A 47 -3.24 -0.01 -12.80
CA GLY A 47 -3.45 -0.20 -14.23
C GLY A 47 -2.42 -1.10 -14.93
N THR A 48 -1.40 -1.62 -14.23
CA THR A 48 -0.52 -2.67 -14.75
C THR A 48 -1.11 -4.06 -14.64
N GLY A 49 -2.10 -4.27 -13.74
CA GLY A 49 -2.66 -5.58 -13.43
C GLY A 49 -1.82 -6.43 -12.46
N GLU A 50 -0.61 -5.99 -12.12
CA GLU A 50 0.31 -6.72 -11.23
C GLU A 50 0.62 -5.92 -9.95
N GLY A 51 0.68 -4.60 -10.04
CA GLY A 51 1.00 -3.71 -8.93
C GLY A 51 -0.16 -3.53 -7.96
N LEU A 52 0.10 -3.68 -6.66
CA LEU A 52 -0.86 -3.30 -5.60
C LEU A 52 -0.62 -1.86 -5.16
N ARG A 53 -1.72 -1.14 -4.94
CA ARG A 53 -1.75 0.19 -4.35
C ARG A 53 -2.63 0.17 -3.11
N CYS A 54 -2.31 1.05 -2.18
CA CYS A 54 -3.13 1.23 -1.01
C CYS A 54 -3.15 2.68 -0.54
N LYS A 55 -4.20 3.02 0.20
CA LYS A 55 -4.31 4.27 0.96
C LYS A 55 -5.21 4.05 2.17
N THR A 56 -4.97 4.82 3.22
CA THR A 56 -5.65 4.65 4.49
C THR A 56 -6.54 5.84 4.78
N ARG A 57 -7.72 5.56 5.34
CA ARG A 57 -8.65 6.55 5.89
C ARG A 57 -8.89 6.34 7.36
N THR A 58 -9.26 7.40 8.05
CA THR A 58 -9.76 7.30 9.43
C THR A 58 -11.28 7.14 9.42
N LEU A 59 -11.78 6.22 10.22
CA LEU A 59 -13.16 6.06 10.65
C LEU A 59 -13.24 6.30 12.16
N TYR A 60 -14.37 6.75 12.68
CA TYR A 60 -14.55 7.03 14.11
C TYR A 60 -15.15 5.85 14.88
N GLU A 61 -15.52 4.77 14.18
CA GLU A 61 -16.04 3.53 14.72
C GLU A 61 -15.45 2.34 13.94
N GLU A 62 -15.31 1.19 14.59
CA GLU A 62 -14.84 -0.04 13.95
C GLU A 62 -15.93 -0.59 13.02
N PRO A 63 -15.67 -0.70 11.70
CA PRO A 63 -16.66 -1.21 10.76
C PRO A 63 -16.90 -2.71 11.00
N LYS A 64 -18.17 -3.11 11.02
CA LYS A 64 -18.59 -4.52 11.16
C LYS A 64 -18.83 -5.16 9.81
N SER A 65 -19.21 -4.38 8.80
CA SER A 65 -19.48 -4.83 7.45
C SER A 65 -18.84 -3.92 6.41
N ALA A 66 -18.14 -4.54 5.45
CA ALA A 66 -17.50 -3.83 4.35
C ALA A 66 -18.50 -3.08 3.45
N GLN A 67 -19.71 -3.63 3.25
CA GLN A 67 -20.72 -3.02 2.40
C GLN A 67 -21.56 -1.96 3.12
N ALA A 68 -21.76 -2.08 4.43
CA ALA A 68 -22.65 -1.19 5.18
C ALA A 68 -21.90 -0.02 5.85
N ASP A 69 -20.71 -0.28 6.40
CA ASP A 69 -20.05 0.66 7.31
C ASP A 69 -18.87 1.39 6.67
N ILE A 70 -18.34 0.86 5.56
CA ILE A 70 -17.25 1.49 4.81
C ILE A 70 -17.87 2.35 3.70
N PRO A 71 -17.53 3.64 3.59
CA PRO A 71 -18.10 4.48 2.54
C PRO A 71 -17.84 3.92 1.14
N LEU A 72 -18.93 3.69 0.41
CA LEU A 72 -18.97 3.06 -0.93
C LEU A 72 -18.19 3.83 -2.00
N LYS A 73 -17.91 5.12 -1.76
CA LYS A 73 -17.27 6.02 -2.72
C LYS A 73 -16.00 6.60 -2.12
N TRP A 74 -14.87 5.98 -2.40
CA TRP A 74 -13.57 6.63 -2.29
C TRP A 74 -12.98 6.77 -3.70
N ASN A 75 -12.49 7.96 -4.09
CA ASN A 75 -11.81 8.18 -5.36
C ASN A 75 -10.27 8.11 -5.26
N PHE A 76 -9.59 7.59 -6.28
CA PHE A 76 -8.16 7.78 -6.48
C PHE A 76 -7.87 8.33 -7.86
N ASP A 77 -6.77 9.07 -7.97
CA ASP A 77 -6.28 9.58 -9.24
C ASP A 77 -5.53 8.46 -9.99
N SER A 78 -6.13 8.00 -11.09
CA SER A 78 -5.63 6.90 -11.90
C SER A 78 -4.31 7.21 -12.61
N ASP A 79 -3.97 8.49 -12.80
CA ASP A 79 -2.73 8.93 -13.43
C ASP A 79 -1.50 8.61 -12.57
N ALA A 80 -1.65 8.58 -11.24
CA ALA A 80 -0.56 8.17 -10.33
C ALA A 80 -0.33 6.64 -10.32
N SER A 81 -1.26 5.86 -10.87
CA SER A 81 -1.26 4.40 -10.83
C SER A 81 -0.82 3.73 -12.13
N THR A 82 -0.83 4.46 -13.24
CA THR A 82 -0.61 3.89 -14.58
C THR A 82 0.41 4.72 -15.35
N ARG A 83 1.30 4.05 -16.09
CA ARG A 83 2.26 4.68 -17.01
C ARG A 83 1.51 5.50 -18.07
N SER A 84 1.24 6.78 -17.80
CA SER A 84 0.74 7.84 -18.67
C SER A 84 -0.04 7.36 -19.91
N ARG A 85 -1.24 6.78 -19.72
CA ARG A 85 -2.16 6.47 -20.84
C ARG A 85 -3.53 7.13 -20.72
N LEU A 86 -3.81 7.83 -19.62
CA LEU A 86 -5.06 8.56 -19.38
C LEU A 86 -4.82 10.07 -19.21
N LYS A 87 -3.94 10.66 -20.04
CA LYS A 87 -3.88 12.13 -20.20
C LYS A 87 -5.20 12.61 -20.81
N GLY A 88 -6.21 12.91 -19.98
CA GLY A 88 -7.51 13.34 -20.49
C GLY A 88 -8.59 13.50 -19.42
N SER A 89 -8.68 14.71 -18.87
CA SER A 89 -9.83 15.41 -18.25
C SER A 89 -10.72 14.73 -17.19
N ASN A 90 -10.64 13.44 -16.87
CA ASN A 90 -11.38 12.82 -15.74
C ASN A 90 -10.66 11.54 -15.27
N SER A 91 -9.57 11.69 -14.52
CA SER A 91 -8.74 10.57 -14.03
C SER A 91 -9.26 9.93 -12.73
N ASP A 92 -10.38 10.40 -12.18
CA ASP A 92 -10.99 9.89 -10.96
C ASP A 92 -11.55 8.47 -11.15
N MET A 93 -10.99 7.49 -10.43
CA MET A 93 -11.52 6.13 -10.34
C MET A 93 -12.12 5.86 -8.96
N TYR A 94 -13.24 5.13 -8.93
CA TYR A 94 -13.94 4.78 -7.69
C TYR A 94 -13.50 3.43 -7.12
N LEU A 95 -13.32 3.37 -5.80
CA LEU A 95 -13.07 2.16 -5.03
C LEU A 95 -14.36 1.74 -4.34
N ILE A 96 -14.84 0.55 -4.69
CA ILE A 96 -15.99 -0.09 -4.06
C ILE A 96 -15.44 -1.21 -3.14
N PRO A 97 -15.70 -1.18 -1.83
CA PRO A 97 -15.29 -2.24 -0.93
C PRO A 97 -15.86 -3.61 -1.35
N VAL A 98 -15.01 -4.62 -1.44
CA VAL A 98 -15.39 -6.00 -1.81
C VAL A 98 -15.25 -6.95 -0.62
N SER A 99 -14.11 -6.91 0.06
CA SER A 99 -13.79 -7.76 1.22
C SER A 99 -13.03 -6.95 2.26
N MET A 100 -13.17 -7.34 3.53
CA MET A 100 -12.51 -6.70 4.68
C MET A 100 -11.79 -7.75 5.52
N PHE A 101 -10.59 -7.40 5.98
CA PHE A 101 -9.73 -8.22 6.82
C PHE A 101 -9.19 -7.37 7.97
N ARG A 102 -8.93 -8.00 9.12
CA ARG A 102 -8.30 -7.35 10.27
C ARG A 102 -6.78 -7.33 10.05
N ASP A 103 -6.17 -6.15 10.15
CA ASP A 103 -4.71 -5.93 10.10
C ASP A 103 -4.04 -6.48 11.37
#